data_AF-A0A1H9TZW8-F1
#
_entry.id   AF-A0A1H9TZW8-F1
#
_cell.length_a   1.000
_cell.length_b   1.000
_cell.length_c   1.000
_cell.angle_alpha   90.00
_cell.angle_beta   90.00
_cell.angle_gamma   90.00
#
_symmetry.space_group_name_H-M   'P 1'
#
loop_
_entity.id
_entity.type
_entity.pdbx_description
1 polymer ?
#
loop_
_entity_poly.entity_id
_entity_poly.type
_entity_poly.pdbx_seq_one_letter_code
_entity_poly.pdbx_strand_id
1 'polypeptide(L)'
;MSEHKQHDTSNIAAEAASKPWSKSKKFGFRVLFIFLLAMCIPFSGSWYKNVFTLDWSRPHYRDLYDIARFQPSFISLFVGQRNRDITDSPGAEAATEKGKKQQHKAKKINGAKADQADRQGALPQKRNFLLDYLDWGIALLIGLIGAIIWTIFDRKSKSYHTLYYWIRVVVRYRAGIGIIGFGFTKLFPTQMPYPSLGLLNSNFGDFTAQKVYWLSVGIVPWYQVFGGVVEILAGVLLFFRKTTTFGATLLVAALGDITFVNYAYDGGVHVYAFYFVVLGLFLAADDFPKLYNLLILERYTVPFRVYPDLSQPVLKYTRMGLKALTFIIFFGVMTYTEVINFKYDPYKQPSTAGLKALRGNYRVTEFKINGQNIPYNPLDSVRWQEATFENWTTLTFRVNRPVLIDPSNGGGSPMRDIQRTFEISGVAGGQRAFHYYADSIDHILYLQDKNVMALRGRGKGADKTTGKQEVDNWISKEAWAHIGNEKEMIDKWAWSTRRDREFAEKPRVARRNRMVLNYNTQDGNRVILSGLNESNDSIYVVLDRYQRNYVLPKSSLNAGKYN
;
A
#
# COMPACT_ATOMS: atom_id res chain seq x y z
N MET A 1 9.38 29.32 49.63
CA MET A 1 9.58 27.85 49.53
C MET A 1 9.77 27.38 48.06
N SER A 2 10.33 28.21 47.17
CA SER A 2 10.40 27.95 45.71
C SER A 2 11.82 27.95 45.10
N GLU A 3 12.82 28.58 45.72
CA GLU A 3 14.21 28.57 45.17
C GLU A 3 15.03 27.36 45.63
N HIS A 4 14.87 26.92 46.90
CA HIS A 4 15.63 25.79 47.44
C HIS A 4 15.33 24.46 46.73
N LYS A 5 14.07 24.21 46.36
CA LYS A 5 13.68 23.01 45.60
C LYS A 5 14.22 23.01 44.16
N GLN A 6 14.35 24.19 43.54
CA GLN A 6 14.89 24.32 42.17
C GLN A 6 16.39 24.03 42.14
N HIS A 7 17.15 24.55 43.11
CA HIS A 7 18.57 24.26 43.27
C HIS A 7 18.86 22.76 43.49
N ASP A 8 18.10 22.09 44.36
CA ASP A 8 18.27 20.63 44.59
C ASP A 8 17.99 19.80 43.34
N THR A 9 16.95 20.13 42.56
CA THR A 9 16.66 19.42 41.30
C THR A 9 17.73 19.61 40.23
N SER A 10 18.39 20.78 40.16
CA SER A 10 19.50 21.00 39.23
C SER A 10 20.76 20.21 39.60
N ASN A 11 21.05 20.07 40.89
CA ASN A 11 22.20 19.31 41.39
C ASN A 11 22.02 17.80 41.18
N ILE A 12 20.84 17.24 41.46
CA ILE A 12 20.56 15.81 41.23
C ILE A 12 20.62 15.45 39.74
N ALA A 13 20.13 16.34 38.86
CA ALA A 13 20.23 16.18 37.41
C ALA A 13 21.69 16.26 36.92
N ALA A 14 22.49 17.21 37.43
CA ALA A 14 23.90 17.35 37.08
C ALA A 14 24.74 16.15 37.58
N GLU A 15 24.41 15.60 38.75
CA GLU A 15 25.08 14.43 39.32
C GLU A 15 24.70 13.12 38.60
N ALA A 16 23.46 13.00 38.11
CA ALA A 16 23.06 11.90 37.23
C ALA A 16 23.75 11.95 35.85
N ALA A 17 24.07 13.15 35.35
CA ALA A 17 24.79 13.36 34.09
C ALA A 17 26.27 12.97 34.17
N SER A 18 26.88 13.08 35.36
CA SER A 18 28.32 12.88 35.57
C SER A 18 28.71 11.42 35.80
N LYS A 19 27.76 10.53 36.13
CA LYS A 19 28.04 9.11 36.36
C LYS A 19 28.41 8.36 35.06
N PRO A 20 29.56 7.68 35.01
CA PRO A 20 29.96 6.91 33.83
C PRO A 20 29.02 5.72 33.60
N TRP A 21 28.77 5.40 32.33
CA TRP A 21 27.95 4.24 31.98
C TRP A 21 28.72 2.94 32.19
N SER A 22 28.02 1.90 32.63
CA SER A 22 28.58 0.54 32.70
C SER A 22 29.03 0.05 31.32
N LYS A 23 29.99 -0.88 31.28
CA LYS A 23 30.50 -1.46 30.03
C LYS A 23 29.37 -2.07 29.18
N SER A 24 28.45 -2.81 29.80
CA SER A 24 27.29 -3.40 29.12
C SER A 24 26.34 -2.35 28.56
N LYS A 25 26.07 -1.27 29.31
CA LYS A 25 25.23 -0.15 28.83
C LYS A 25 25.87 0.56 27.63
N LYS A 26 27.19 0.78 27.66
CA LYS A 26 27.93 1.36 26.53
C LYS A 26 27.86 0.46 25.30
N PHE A 27 28.13 -0.83 25.45
CA PHE A 27 28.08 -1.78 24.34
C PHE A 27 26.65 -1.89 23.76
N GLY A 28 25.64 -2.08 24.61
CA GLY A 28 24.25 -2.16 24.18
C GLY A 28 23.79 -0.89 23.46
N PHE A 29 24.19 0.29 23.94
CA PHE A 29 23.92 1.54 23.23
C PHE A 29 24.60 1.60 21.86
N ARG A 30 25.88 1.19 21.74
CA ARG A 30 26.58 1.17 20.44
C ARG A 30 25.86 0.28 19.43
N VAL A 31 25.44 -0.91 19.85
CA VAL A 31 24.64 -1.84 19.01
C VAL A 31 23.34 -1.16 18.57
N LEU A 32 22.59 -0.64 19.54
CA LEU A 32 21.29 -0.02 19.29
C LEU A 32 21.40 1.23 18.42
N PHE A 33 22.44 2.05 18.62
CA PHE A 33 22.68 3.26 17.84
C PHE A 33 22.92 2.92 16.37
N ILE A 34 23.81 1.98 16.09
CA ILE A 34 24.11 1.55 14.71
C ILE A 34 22.90 0.87 14.09
N PHE A 35 22.23 -0.02 14.82
CA PHE A 35 20.99 -0.66 14.38
C PHE A 35 19.91 0.38 14.01
N LEU A 36 19.65 1.36 14.87
CA LEU A 36 18.63 2.39 14.59
C LEU A 36 19.02 3.31 13.43
N LEU A 37 20.30 3.62 13.26
CA LEU A 37 20.77 4.32 12.05
C LEU A 37 20.53 3.49 10.80
N ALA A 38 20.88 2.20 10.84
CA ALA A 38 20.63 1.25 9.76
C ALA A 38 19.13 1.12 9.42
N MET A 39 18.27 1.28 10.43
CA MET A 39 16.82 1.20 10.29
C MET A 39 16.17 2.52 9.84
N CYS A 40 16.77 3.67 10.13
CA CYS A 40 16.16 4.98 9.88
C CYS A 40 16.72 5.73 8.68
N ILE A 41 17.94 5.39 8.24
CA ILE A 41 18.61 6.08 7.13
C ILE A 41 18.53 5.23 5.86
N PRO A 42 18.08 5.79 4.72
CA PRO A 42 18.10 5.12 3.44
C PRO A 42 19.52 4.77 2.98
N PHE A 43 19.74 3.51 2.59
CA PHE A 43 21.00 3.05 1.98
C PHE A 43 20.88 2.84 0.46
N SER A 44 19.67 2.95 -0.10
CA SER A 44 19.46 2.77 -1.53
C SER A 44 19.77 4.06 -2.29
N GLY A 45 20.68 3.99 -3.27
CA GLY A 45 20.92 5.09 -4.20
C GLY A 45 19.67 5.52 -4.98
N SER A 46 18.72 4.60 -5.24
CA SER A 46 17.46 4.94 -5.91
C SER A 46 16.57 5.86 -5.07
N TRP A 47 16.63 5.75 -3.74
CA TRP A 47 15.88 6.63 -2.84
C TRP A 47 16.38 8.07 -2.94
N TYR A 48 17.70 8.27 -2.88
CA TYR A 48 18.30 9.60 -3.03
C TYR A 48 18.07 10.17 -4.43
N LYS A 49 18.17 9.35 -5.47
CA LYS A 49 17.82 9.76 -6.84
C LYS A 49 16.39 10.30 -6.87
N ASN A 50 15.42 9.56 -6.32
CA ASN A 50 14.02 10.01 -6.29
C ASN A 50 13.85 11.37 -5.58
N VAL A 51 14.51 11.57 -4.43
CA VAL A 51 14.46 12.84 -3.69
C VAL A 51 15.02 14.01 -4.51
N PHE A 52 16.17 13.82 -5.16
CA PHE A 52 16.84 14.90 -5.90
C PHE A 52 16.25 15.15 -7.30
N THR A 53 15.53 14.19 -7.87
CA THR A 53 14.85 14.34 -9.17
C THR A 53 13.35 14.67 -9.04
N LEU A 54 12.87 14.92 -7.82
CA LEU A 54 11.46 15.24 -7.58
C LEU A 54 11.14 16.62 -8.16
N ASP A 55 10.16 16.65 -9.06
CA ASP A 55 9.64 17.90 -9.60
C ASP A 55 8.56 18.47 -8.66
N TRP A 56 8.93 19.53 -7.96
CA TRP A 56 8.09 20.21 -6.98
C TRP A 56 7.00 21.09 -7.58
N SER A 57 6.96 21.29 -8.91
CA SER A 57 5.93 22.10 -9.59
C SER A 57 4.57 21.40 -9.63
N ARG A 58 4.57 20.07 -9.83
CA ARG A 58 3.37 19.21 -9.87
C ARG A 58 3.60 17.90 -9.10
N PRO A 59 3.79 17.98 -7.77
CA PRO A 59 4.12 16.83 -6.96
C PRO A 59 2.92 15.89 -6.84
N HIS A 60 3.19 14.60 -6.78
CA HIS A 60 2.18 13.60 -6.47
C HIS A 60 2.31 13.16 -5.00
N TYR A 61 1.21 12.79 -4.33
CA TYR A 61 1.26 12.37 -2.91
C TYR A 61 2.27 11.23 -2.70
N ARG A 62 2.31 10.31 -3.68
CA ARG A 62 3.19 9.15 -3.68
C ARG A 62 4.67 9.53 -3.71
N ASP A 63 5.05 10.66 -4.32
CA ASP A 63 6.43 11.11 -4.32
C ASP A 63 6.90 11.44 -2.89
N LEU A 64 6.08 12.14 -2.12
CA LEU A 64 6.35 12.42 -0.70
C LEU A 64 6.24 11.17 0.16
N TYR A 65 5.25 10.32 -0.13
CA TYR A 65 5.05 9.08 0.59
C TYR A 65 6.22 8.10 0.42
N ASP A 66 6.84 8.01 -0.77
CA ASP A 66 8.01 7.14 -0.99
C ASP A 66 9.25 7.62 -0.22
N ILE A 67 9.39 8.93 -0.04
CA ILE A 67 10.42 9.51 0.83
C ILE A 67 10.17 9.09 2.29
N ALA A 68 8.91 9.14 2.73
CA ALA A 68 8.49 8.77 4.08
C ALA A 68 8.50 7.25 4.35
N ARG A 69 8.25 6.43 3.32
CA ARG A 69 8.00 4.99 3.42
C ARG A 69 9.26 4.10 3.41
N PHE A 70 10.44 4.69 3.56
CA PHE A 70 11.69 3.91 3.52
C PHE A 70 11.76 2.81 4.60
N GLN A 71 12.04 1.58 4.21
CA GLN A 71 12.50 0.52 5.12
C GLN A 71 13.84 -0.03 4.62
N PRO A 72 14.73 -0.49 5.51
CA PRO A 72 15.96 -1.13 5.07
C PRO A 72 15.66 -2.35 4.18
N SER A 73 16.40 -2.43 3.08
CA SER A 73 16.37 -3.53 2.11
C SER A 73 17.81 -3.94 1.85
N PHE A 74 18.44 -4.58 2.83
CA PHE A 74 19.82 -5.04 2.75
C PHE A 74 19.95 -6.22 1.79
N ILE A 75 18.95 -7.10 1.73
CA ILE A 75 18.95 -8.25 0.81
C ILE A 75 19.12 -7.81 -0.64
N SER A 76 18.47 -6.72 -1.06
CA SER A 76 18.59 -6.23 -2.44
C SER A 76 20.00 -5.73 -2.79
N LEU A 77 20.81 -5.34 -1.79
CA LEU A 77 22.20 -4.95 -1.99
C LEU A 77 23.10 -6.16 -2.28
N PHE A 78 22.80 -7.33 -1.71
CA PHE A 78 23.65 -8.52 -1.82
C PHE A 78 23.22 -9.50 -2.91
N VAL A 79 21.95 -9.48 -3.36
CA VAL A 79 21.41 -10.52 -4.28
C VAL A 79 21.36 -10.09 -5.75
N GLY A 80 21.60 -8.81 -6.07
CA GLY A 80 21.82 -8.32 -7.44
C GLY A 80 20.80 -8.76 -8.51
N GLN A 81 19.64 -8.09 -8.62
CA GLN A 81 19.09 -7.56 -9.89
C GLN A 81 17.71 -6.89 -9.77
N ARG A 82 17.53 -5.90 -10.66
CA ARG A 82 16.36 -5.19 -11.21
C ARG A 82 15.38 -4.53 -10.24
N ASN A 83 15.34 -3.19 -10.29
CA ASN A 83 14.27 -2.27 -9.89
C ASN A 83 13.16 -2.93 -9.08
N ARG A 84 13.47 -3.29 -7.83
CA ARG A 84 12.44 -3.28 -6.79
C ARG A 84 12.06 -1.82 -6.67
N ASP A 85 10.98 -1.45 -7.33
CA ASP A 85 10.36 -0.18 -7.03
C ASP A 85 9.95 -0.28 -5.56
N ILE A 86 10.43 0.65 -4.73
CA ILE A 86 10.19 0.68 -3.27
C ILE A 86 8.67 0.81 -2.97
N THR A 87 7.87 0.92 -4.04
CA THR A 87 6.45 1.16 -4.12
C THR A 87 5.58 -0.09 -4.09
N ASP A 88 6.13 -1.27 -4.38
CA ASP A 88 5.39 -2.52 -4.24
C ASP A 88 5.12 -2.77 -2.73
N SER A 89 3.85 -2.85 -2.34
CA SER A 89 3.50 -3.30 -1.00
C SER A 89 4.16 -4.66 -0.74
N PRO A 90 4.59 -4.97 0.50
CA PRO A 90 5.12 -6.30 0.83
C PRO A 90 4.12 -7.45 0.57
N GLY A 91 2.88 -7.14 0.21
CA GLY A 91 1.88 -8.08 -0.35
C GLY A 91 2.20 -8.64 -1.75
N ALA A 92 3.18 -8.11 -2.48
CA ALA A 92 3.56 -8.63 -3.81
C ALA A 92 4.69 -9.69 -3.77
N GLU A 93 4.95 -10.32 -2.63
CA GLU A 93 5.84 -11.47 -2.57
C GLU A 93 5.10 -12.77 -2.93
N ALA A 94 5.11 -13.10 -4.21
CA ALA A 94 4.95 -14.48 -4.65
C ALA A 94 6.02 -14.84 -5.69
N ALA A 95 6.86 -15.81 -5.30
CA ALA A 95 7.86 -16.55 -6.08
C ALA A 95 9.27 -15.95 -6.22
N THR A 96 10.09 -16.07 -5.17
CA THR A 96 11.55 -16.09 -5.32
C THR A 96 12.02 -17.40 -5.96
N GLU A 97 12.88 -17.27 -6.97
CA GLU A 97 13.35 -18.35 -7.85
C GLU A 97 14.32 -19.35 -7.18
N LYS A 98 14.68 -19.15 -5.91
CA LYS A 98 15.63 -20.03 -5.19
C LYS A 98 14.97 -21.25 -4.51
N GLY A 99 13.66 -21.24 -4.27
CA GLY A 99 12.91 -22.44 -3.85
C GLY A 99 12.77 -23.50 -4.95
N LYS A 100 12.97 -23.11 -6.23
CA LYS A 100 12.83 -24.01 -7.38
C LYS A 100 13.91 -25.10 -7.44
N LYS A 101 15.13 -24.86 -6.93
CA LYS A 101 16.22 -25.84 -7.02
C LYS A 101 16.08 -26.99 -6.00
N GLN A 102 15.41 -26.80 -4.87
CA GLN A 102 15.13 -27.89 -3.92
C GLN A 102 13.86 -28.68 -4.27
N GLN A 103 12.84 -28.06 -4.89
CA GLN A 103 11.62 -28.77 -5.30
C GLN A 103 11.76 -29.58 -6.59
N HIS A 104 12.72 -29.25 -7.47
CA HIS A 104 12.93 -30.02 -8.71
C HIS A 104 13.35 -31.48 -8.49
N LYS A 105 13.87 -31.84 -7.31
CA LYS A 105 14.17 -33.24 -6.95
C LYS A 105 12.97 -33.99 -6.34
N ALA A 106 12.03 -33.31 -5.68
CA ALA A 106 10.88 -33.96 -5.04
C ALA A 106 9.68 -34.17 -5.99
N LYS A 107 9.56 -33.35 -7.05
CA LYS A 107 8.40 -33.39 -7.97
C LYS A 107 8.47 -34.50 -9.04
N LYS A 108 9.54 -35.28 -9.09
CA LYS A 108 9.69 -36.40 -10.03
C LYS A 108 9.02 -37.69 -9.56
N ILE A 109 8.43 -37.71 -8.35
CA ILE A 109 7.94 -38.95 -7.72
C ILE A 109 6.40 -39.05 -7.67
N ASN A 110 5.63 -37.96 -7.76
CA ASN A 110 4.16 -38.02 -7.63
C ASN A 110 3.43 -37.16 -8.69
N GLY A 111 3.36 -37.68 -9.92
CA GLY A 111 2.80 -36.99 -11.10
C GLY A 111 1.28 -36.88 -11.17
N ALA A 112 0.50 -37.52 -10.29
CA ALA A 112 -0.96 -37.59 -10.42
C ALA A 112 -1.76 -36.67 -9.48
N LYS A 113 -1.18 -36.21 -8.35
CA LYS A 113 -1.90 -35.38 -7.36
C LYS A 113 -1.79 -33.86 -7.62
N ALA A 114 -0.89 -33.43 -8.50
CA ALA A 114 -0.68 -32.01 -8.79
C ALA A 114 -1.73 -31.44 -9.76
N ASP A 115 -2.28 -32.26 -10.67
CA ASP A 115 -3.22 -31.79 -11.71
C ASP A 115 -4.64 -31.54 -11.18
N GLN A 116 -5.01 -32.13 -10.02
CA GLN A 116 -6.27 -31.80 -9.35
C GLN A 116 -6.21 -30.47 -8.56
N ALA A 117 -5.03 -30.11 -8.04
CA ALA A 117 -4.84 -28.86 -7.29
C ALA A 117 -4.83 -27.61 -8.18
N ASP A 118 -4.52 -27.72 -9.47
CA ASP A 118 -4.59 -26.61 -10.44
C ASP A 118 -6.04 -26.28 -10.87
N ARG A 119 -7.02 -27.16 -10.59
CA ARG A 119 -8.45 -26.96 -10.93
C ARG A 119 -9.28 -26.34 -9.80
N GLN A 120 -8.78 -26.35 -8.57
CA GLN A 120 -9.37 -25.68 -7.41
C GLN A 120 -8.48 -24.49 -7.08
N GLY A 121 -9.00 -23.26 -7.25
CA GLY A 121 -8.25 -22.01 -7.09
C GLY A 121 -7.30 -22.08 -5.89
N ALA A 122 -6.00 -22.18 -6.19
CA ALA A 122 -4.99 -22.51 -5.18
C ALA A 122 -4.97 -21.43 -4.10
N LEU A 123 -5.27 -21.84 -2.85
CA LEU A 123 -5.05 -21.02 -1.67
C LEU A 123 -3.58 -20.59 -1.63
N PRO A 124 -3.28 -19.33 -1.27
CA PRO A 124 -1.90 -18.85 -1.19
C PRO A 124 -1.06 -19.72 -0.25
N GLN A 125 0.20 -19.95 -0.61
CA GLN A 125 1.13 -20.76 0.20
C GLN A 125 1.33 -20.14 1.58
N LYS A 126 1.44 -21.01 2.61
CA LYS A 126 1.69 -20.62 4.00
C LYS A 126 3.00 -19.81 4.09
N ARG A 127 2.88 -18.52 4.43
CA ARG A 127 4.00 -17.60 4.63
C ARG A 127 4.84 -17.98 5.85
N ASN A 128 6.16 -17.91 5.71
CA ASN A 128 7.09 -18.04 6.83
C ASN A 128 7.41 -16.63 7.37
N PHE A 129 6.61 -16.14 8.32
CA PHE A 129 6.71 -14.78 8.86
C PHE A 129 8.12 -14.38 9.34
N LEU A 130 8.95 -15.33 9.78
CA LEU A 130 10.32 -15.04 10.20
C LEU A 130 11.22 -14.57 9.05
N LEU A 131 10.96 -15.03 7.82
CA LEU A 131 11.72 -14.61 6.64
C LEU A 131 11.47 -13.13 6.31
N ASP A 132 10.28 -12.62 6.63
CA ASP A 132 9.88 -11.24 6.38
C ASP A 132 10.73 -10.24 7.22
N TYR A 133 11.38 -10.71 8.29
CA TYR A 133 12.25 -9.92 9.18
C TYR A 133 13.75 -10.04 8.88
N LEU A 134 14.13 -10.69 7.79
CA LEU A 134 15.55 -10.98 7.51
C LEU A 134 16.40 -9.70 7.40
N ASP A 135 15.89 -8.63 6.81
CA ASP A 135 16.58 -7.33 6.72
C ASP A 135 16.87 -6.73 8.11
N TRP A 136 16.00 -6.96 9.10
CA TRP A 136 16.22 -6.49 10.47
C TRP A 136 17.29 -7.33 11.17
N GLY A 137 17.32 -8.64 10.90
CA GLY A 137 18.39 -9.52 11.36
C GLY A 137 19.76 -9.09 10.81
N ILE A 138 19.82 -8.72 9.53
CA ILE A 138 21.05 -8.16 8.91
C ILE A 138 21.42 -6.83 9.56
N ALA A 139 20.47 -5.92 9.77
CA ALA A 139 20.70 -4.64 10.45
C ALA A 139 21.26 -4.85 11.87
N LEU A 140 20.74 -5.84 12.61
CA LEU A 140 21.21 -6.17 13.95
C LEU A 140 22.63 -6.74 13.93
N LEU A 141 22.95 -7.60 12.95
CA LEU A 141 24.30 -8.12 12.77
C LEU A 141 25.30 -6.99 12.45
N ILE A 142 24.94 -6.06 11.57
CA ILE A 142 25.73 -4.84 11.30
C ILE A 142 25.92 -4.04 12.59
N GLY A 143 24.86 -3.88 13.39
CA GLY A 143 24.91 -3.23 14.70
C GLY A 143 25.88 -3.89 15.66
N LEU A 144 25.87 -5.22 15.75
CA LEU A 144 26.78 -6.00 16.59
C LEU A 144 28.24 -5.85 16.15
N ILE A 145 28.54 -6.06 14.87
CA ILE A 145 29.89 -5.94 14.32
C ILE A 145 30.41 -4.51 14.49
N GLY A 146 29.60 -3.51 14.12
CA GLY A 146 29.98 -2.11 14.25
C GLY A 146 30.16 -1.69 15.72
N ALA A 147 29.39 -2.24 16.65
CA ALA A 147 29.58 -1.98 18.08
C ALA A 147 30.88 -2.57 18.62
N ILE A 148 31.30 -3.74 18.14
CA ILE A 148 32.61 -4.33 18.47
C ILE A 148 33.73 -3.41 17.96
N ILE A 149 33.66 -3.00 16.68
CA ILE A 149 34.62 -2.07 16.07
C ILE A 149 34.69 -0.76 16.87
N TRP A 150 33.54 -0.15 17.15
CA TRP A 150 33.46 1.08 17.95
C TRP A 150 34.05 0.87 19.35
N THR A 151 33.84 -0.30 19.97
CA THR A 151 34.41 -0.61 21.29
C THR A 151 35.93 -0.67 21.29
N ILE A 152 36.54 -1.15 20.21
CA ILE A 152 37.99 -1.23 20.06
C ILE A 152 38.60 0.19 19.98
N PHE A 153 37.98 1.08 19.20
CA PHE A 153 38.48 2.43 18.94
C PHE A 153 38.14 3.44 20.05
N ASP A 154 36.95 3.38 20.63
CA ASP A 154 36.51 4.33 21.64
C ASP A 154 36.71 3.80 23.06
N ARG A 155 37.90 4.07 23.59
CA ARG A 155 38.30 3.68 24.96
C ARG A 155 38.11 4.79 25.99
N LYS A 156 37.93 6.04 25.55
CA LYS A 156 37.93 7.22 26.44
C LYS A 156 36.53 7.69 26.85
N SER A 157 35.49 7.39 26.07
CA SER A 157 34.15 7.89 26.35
C SER A 157 33.53 7.28 27.61
N LYS A 158 33.09 8.17 28.53
CA LYS A 158 32.45 7.80 29.80
C LYS A 158 30.94 7.54 29.65
N SER A 159 30.28 8.23 28.72
CA SER A 159 28.84 8.11 28.44
C SER A 159 28.53 8.61 27.02
N TYR A 160 27.30 8.37 26.55
CA TYR A 160 26.85 8.75 25.20
C TYR A 160 25.56 9.58 25.20
N HIS A 161 25.34 10.43 26.20
CA HIS A 161 24.10 11.19 26.32
C HIS A 161 23.81 12.07 25.09
N THR A 162 24.84 12.70 24.51
CA THR A 162 24.70 13.53 23.30
C THR A 162 24.33 12.70 22.07
N LEU A 163 24.95 11.54 21.87
CA LEU A 163 24.59 10.64 20.77
C LEU A 163 23.19 10.04 20.96
N TYR A 164 22.82 9.74 22.22
CA TYR A 164 21.47 9.30 22.56
C TYR A 164 20.41 10.37 22.21
N TYR A 165 20.70 11.65 22.46
CA TYR A 165 19.84 12.75 22.02
C TYR A 165 19.67 12.73 20.49
N TRP A 166 20.76 12.64 19.72
CA TRP A 166 20.70 12.69 18.27
C TRP A 166 20.01 11.49 17.62
N ILE A 167 20.25 10.27 18.11
CA ILE A 167 19.53 9.10 17.59
C ILE A 167 18.02 9.19 17.89
N ARG A 168 17.62 9.74 19.05
CA ARG A 168 16.20 10.02 19.31
C ARG A 168 15.64 11.05 18.34
N VAL A 169 16.40 12.06 17.94
CA VAL A 169 15.97 13.00 16.89
C VAL A 169 15.75 12.27 15.57
N VAL A 170 16.70 11.46 15.12
CA VAL A 170 16.59 10.66 13.89
C VAL A 170 15.35 9.76 13.93
N VAL A 171 15.19 8.98 15.00
CA VAL A 171 14.05 8.06 15.16
C VAL A 171 12.72 8.81 15.21
N ARG A 172 12.63 9.96 15.92
CA ARG A 172 11.41 10.77 15.98
C ARG A 172 10.96 11.28 14.63
N TYR A 173 11.89 11.86 13.87
CA TYR A 173 11.56 12.41 12.56
C TYR A 173 11.25 11.30 11.57
N ARG A 174 11.99 10.18 11.59
CA ARG A 174 11.69 9.02 10.75
C ARG A 174 10.31 8.43 11.08
N ALA A 175 10.02 8.21 12.35
CA ALA A 175 8.74 7.68 12.80
C ALA A 175 7.59 8.64 12.45
N GLY A 176 7.75 9.95 12.75
CA GLY A 176 6.74 10.97 12.53
C GLY A 176 6.39 11.16 11.06
N ILE A 177 7.39 11.33 10.19
CA ILE A 177 7.18 11.47 8.75
C ILE A 177 6.50 10.22 8.16
N GLY A 178 6.97 9.04 8.56
CA GLY A 178 6.43 7.78 8.06
C GLY A 178 4.97 7.55 8.45
N ILE A 179 4.60 7.78 9.72
CA ILE A 179 3.23 7.55 10.16
C ILE A 179 2.24 8.59 9.64
N ILE A 180 2.67 9.86 9.47
CA ILE A 180 1.82 10.89 8.88
C ILE A 180 1.39 10.48 7.47
N GLY A 181 2.32 9.97 6.66
CA GLY A 181 1.98 9.50 5.32
C GLY A 181 0.98 8.33 5.32
N PHE A 182 1.12 7.40 6.26
CA PHE A 182 0.17 6.27 6.37
C PHE A 182 -1.21 6.75 6.85
N GLY A 183 -1.22 7.67 7.83
CA GLY A 183 -2.44 8.26 8.37
C GLY A 183 -3.24 9.05 7.34
N PHE A 184 -2.60 9.73 6.39
CA PHE A 184 -3.33 10.43 5.32
C PHE A 184 -4.13 9.49 4.42
N THR A 185 -3.60 8.30 4.12
CA THR A 185 -4.34 7.31 3.31
C THR A 185 -5.59 6.77 3.98
N LYS A 186 -5.72 6.95 5.31
CA LYS A 186 -6.91 6.65 6.10
C LYS A 186 -7.80 7.88 6.33
N LEU A 187 -7.19 9.04 6.59
CA LEU A 187 -7.89 10.31 6.73
C LEU A 187 -8.68 10.64 5.47
N PHE A 188 -8.10 10.34 4.32
CA PHE A 188 -8.78 10.35 3.03
C PHE A 188 -8.96 8.89 2.58
N PRO A 189 -10.15 8.27 2.76
CA PRO A 189 -10.42 6.82 2.66
C PRO A 189 -10.06 6.13 1.33
N THR A 190 -8.78 6.13 0.98
CA THR A 190 -8.19 5.58 -0.24
C THR A 190 -7.51 4.25 0.04
N GLN A 191 -7.16 3.97 1.30
CA GLN A 191 -6.60 2.69 1.71
C GLN A 191 -7.66 1.58 1.75
N MET A 192 -8.84 1.82 2.29
CA MET A 192 -9.93 0.85 2.30
C MET A 192 -11.16 1.54 1.71
N PRO A 193 -11.23 1.68 0.37
CA PRO A 193 -12.35 2.36 -0.25
C PRO A 193 -13.63 1.55 -0.05
N TYR A 194 -14.76 2.24 -0.11
CA TYR A 194 -16.07 1.61 -0.03
C TYR A 194 -16.20 0.51 -1.11
N PRO A 195 -16.83 -0.65 -0.80
CA PRO A 195 -16.96 -1.74 -1.75
C PRO A 195 -17.62 -1.29 -3.07
N SER A 196 -17.04 -1.70 -4.20
CA SER A 196 -17.66 -1.50 -5.52
C SER A 196 -18.93 -2.33 -5.65
N LEU A 197 -19.79 -2.03 -6.62
CA LEU A 197 -21.03 -2.79 -6.81
C LEU A 197 -20.75 -4.27 -7.10
N GLY A 198 -19.72 -4.57 -7.90
CA GLY A 198 -19.25 -5.92 -8.15
C GLY A 198 -18.80 -6.65 -6.88
N LEU A 199 -18.14 -5.96 -5.94
CA LEU A 199 -17.80 -6.53 -4.63
C LEU A 199 -19.05 -6.78 -3.78
N LEU A 200 -20.00 -5.85 -3.74
CA LEU A 200 -21.27 -6.06 -3.01
C LEU A 200 -22.12 -7.19 -3.60
N ASN A 201 -21.90 -7.54 -4.86
CA ASN A 201 -22.57 -8.62 -5.56
C ASN A 201 -21.84 -9.98 -5.44
N SER A 202 -20.60 -9.98 -4.94
CA SER A 202 -19.81 -11.21 -4.75
C SER A 202 -20.28 -11.97 -3.50
N ASN A 203 -20.11 -13.29 -3.49
CA ASN A 203 -20.47 -14.08 -2.32
C ASN A 203 -19.48 -13.80 -1.18
N PHE A 204 -19.98 -13.72 0.05
CA PHE A 204 -19.14 -13.47 1.22
C PHE A 204 -18.03 -14.52 1.38
N GLY A 205 -18.34 -15.79 1.11
CA GLY A 205 -17.37 -16.89 1.17
C GLY A 205 -16.28 -16.86 0.10
N ASP A 206 -16.41 -16.01 -0.92
CA ASP A 206 -15.40 -15.83 -1.97
C ASP A 206 -14.33 -14.81 -1.57
N PHE A 207 -14.44 -14.14 -0.43
CA PHE A 207 -13.45 -13.18 0.04
C PHE A 207 -12.36 -13.82 0.91
N THR A 208 -11.11 -13.39 0.73
CA THR A 208 -10.05 -13.70 1.69
C THR A 208 -10.30 -12.99 3.03
N ALA A 209 -9.71 -13.51 4.11
CA ALA A 209 -9.80 -12.88 5.43
C ALA A 209 -9.38 -11.40 5.41
N GLN A 210 -8.29 -11.09 4.69
CA GLN A 210 -7.83 -9.72 4.46
C GLN A 210 -8.91 -8.85 3.81
N LYS A 211 -9.53 -9.34 2.73
CA LYS A 211 -10.54 -8.60 1.99
C LYS A 211 -11.77 -8.34 2.86
N VAL A 212 -12.22 -9.34 3.64
CA VAL A 212 -13.33 -9.18 4.60
C VAL A 212 -13.03 -8.07 5.61
N TYR A 213 -11.83 -8.05 6.21
CA TYR A 213 -11.43 -6.99 7.15
C TYR A 213 -11.46 -5.61 6.47
N TRP A 214 -10.89 -5.50 5.27
CA TRP A 214 -10.82 -4.24 4.53
C TRP A 214 -12.20 -3.72 4.12
N LEU A 215 -13.10 -4.59 3.66
CA LEU A 215 -14.46 -4.18 3.32
C LEU A 215 -15.24 -3.79 4.58
N SER A 216 -15.01 -4.45 5.71
CA SER A 216 -15.65 -4.11 7.00
C SER A 216 -15.29 -2.70 7.47
N VAL A 217 -14.02 -2.30 7.31
CA VAL A 217 -13.59 -0.91 7.59
C VAL A 217 -14.09 0.05 6.51
N GLY A 218 -14.07 -0.37 5.23
CA GLY A 218 -14.46 0.46 4.09
C GLY A 218 -15.95 0.84 4.07
N ILE A 219 -16.84 0.01 4.62
CA ILE A 219 -18.26 0.35 4.77
C ILE A 219 -18.52 1.40 5.87
N VAL A 220 -17.57 1.62 6.79
CA VAL A 220 -17.63 2.64 7.85
C VAL A 220 -16.49 3.65 7.64
N PRO A 221 -16.57 4.53 6.62
CA PRO A 221 -15.45 5.40 6.25
C PRO A 221 -14.98 6.31 7.39
N TRP A 222 -15.86 6.78 8.27
CA TRP A 222 -15.49 7.62 9.40
C TRP A 222 -14.66 6.90 10.48
N TYR A 223 -14.79 5.57 10.61
CA TYR A 223 -13.91 4.79 11.47
C TYR A 223 -12.48 4.78 10.92
N GLN A 224 -12.33 4.65 9.60
CA GLN A 224 -11.04 4.79 8.93
C GLN A 224 -10.46 6.20 9.12
N VAL A 225 -11.26 7.25 8.94
CA VAL A 225 -10.87 8.65 9.17
C VAL A 225 -10.35 8.84 10.60
N PHE A 226 -11.06 8.32 11.60
CA PHE A 226 -10.63 8.37 13.00
C PHE A 226 -9.26 7.72 13.20
N GLY A 227 -9.03 6.52 12.65
CA GLY A 227 -7.72 5.88 12.65
C GLY A 227 -6.64 6.75 12.00
N GLY A 228 -6.94 7.40 10.87
CA GLY A 228 -6.05 8.35 10.22
C GLY A 228 -5.71 9.57 11.08
N VAL A 229 -6.68 10.14 11.80
CA VAL A 229 -6.45 11.25 12.75
C VAL A 229 -5.52 10.81 13.88
N VAL A 230 -5.72 9.64 14.47
CA VAL A 230 -4.85 9.11 15.53
C VAL A 230 -3.42 8.94 15.04
N GLU A 231 -3.23 8.39 13.84
CA GLU A 231 -1.91 8.18 13.23
C GLU A 231 -1.20 9.51 12.91
N ILE A 232 -1.91 10.47 12.31
CA ILE A 232 -1.36 11.80 12.02
C ILE A 232 -1.02 12.54 13.31
N LEU A 233 -1.90 12.49 14.32
CA LEU A 233 -1.65 13.11 15.62
C LEU A 233 -0.40 12.52 16.27
N ALA A 234 -0.25 11.19 16.26
CA ALA A 234 0.94 10.52 16.77
C ALA A 234 2.22 11.07 16.09
N GLY A 235 2.20 11.17 14.75
CA GLY A 235 3.34 11.68 13.99
C GLY A 235 3.65 13.16 14.20
N VAL A 236 2.62 14.03 14.24
CA VAL A 236 2.78 15.46 14.49
C VAL A 236 3.38 15.71 15.87
N LEU A 237 2.91 15.00 16.90
CA LEU A 237 3.48 15.09 18.25
C LEU A 237 4.96 14.68 18.28
N LEU A 238 5.41 13.78 17.41
CA LEU A 238 6.82 13.38 17.34
C LEU A 238 7.74 14.49 16.79
N PHE A 239 7.23 15.49 16.07
CA PHE A 239 8.04 16.64 15.63
C PHE A 239 8.43 17.58 16.78
N PHE A 240 7.73 17.53 17.91
CA PHE A 240 8.02 18.39 19.06
C PHE A 240 8.61 17.58 20.23
N ARG A 241 9.76 18.02 20.73
CA ARG A 241 10.50 17.30 21.79
C ARG A 241 9.73 17.20 23.11
N LYS A 242 8.79 18.12 23.33
CA LYS A 242 7.95 18.18 24.55
C LYS A 242 6.83 17.14 24.52
N THR A 243 6.39 16.70 23.35
CA THR A 243 5.25 15.80 23.15
C THR A 243 5.67 14.41 22.66
N THR A 244 6.97 14.12 22.64
CA THR A 244 7.52 12.85 22.13
C THR A 244 6.93 11.64 22.83
N THR A 245 6.77 11.70 24.16
CA THR A 245 6.25 10.58 24.95
C THR A 245 4.80 10.24 24.57
N PHE A 246 3.95 11.26 24.40
CA PHE A 246 2.57 11.09 23.94
C PHE A 246 2.52 10.54 22.51
N GLY A 247 3.28 11.14 21.60
CA GLY A 247 3.34 10.69 20.20
C GLY A 247 3.84 9.24 20.08
N ALA A 248 4.86 8.87 20.85
CA ALA A 248 5.40 7.51 20.87
C ALA A 248 4.41 6.51 21.48
N THR A 249 3.69 6.87 22.54
CA THR A 249 2.69 5.99 23.16
C THR A 249 1.51 5.76 22.21
N LEU A 250 0.99 6.82 21.59
CA LEU A 250 -0.05 6.73 20.55
C LEU A 250 0.43 5.87 19.36
N LEU A 251 1.68 6.06 18.92
CA LEU A 251 2.26 5.28 17.84
C LEU A 251 2.34 3.78 18.22
N VAL A 252 2.82 3.44 19.41
CA VAL A 252 2.90 2.04 19.86
C VAL A 252 1.51 1.41 19.97
N ALA A 253 0.55 2.13 20.53
CA ALA A 253 -0.83 1.62 20.69
C ALA A 253 -1.50 1.39 19.34
N ALA A 254 -1.51 2.39 18.46
CA ALA A 254 -2.17 2.30 17.16
C ALA A 254 -1.49 1.28 16.23
N LEU A 255 -0.16 1.31 16.14
CA LEU A 255 0.56 0.42 15.21
C LEU A 255 0.71 -0.98 15.77
N GLY A 256 0.69 -1.15 17.09
CA GLY A 256 0.66 -2.47 17.72
C GLY A 256 -0.61 -3.25 17.37
N ASP A 257 -1.76 -2.59 17.46
CA ASP A 257 -3.04 -3.15 17.03
C ASP A 257 -3.03 -3.49 15.53
N ILE A 258 -2.58 -2.55 14.69
CA ILE A 258 -2.46 -2.77 13.24
C ILE A 258 -1.51 -3.92 12.90
N THR A 259 -0.38 -4.05 13.61
CA THR A 259 0.55 -5.17 13.44
C THR A 259 -0.18 -6.49 13.72
N PHE A 260 -0.92 -6.57 14.83
CA PHE A 260 -1.65 -7.78 15.19
C PHE A 260 -2.73 -8.14 14.16
N VAL A 261 -3.55 -7.16 13.76
CA VAL A 261 -4.55 -7.32 12.70
C VAL A 261 -3.92 -7.82 11.40
N ASN A 262 -2.74 -7.29 11.02
CA ASN A 262 -2.06 -7.74 9.81
C ASN A 262 -1.56 -9.18 9.90
N TYR A 263 -1.18 -9.66 11.08
CA TYR A 263 -0.87 -11.08 11.27
C TYR A 263 -2.13 -11.95 11.26
N ALA A 264 -3.19 -11.50 11.91
CA ALA A 264 -4.44 -12.26 12.04
C ALA A 264 -5.17 -12.41 10.69
N TYR A 265 -5.15 -11.36 9.86
CA TYR A 265 -5.89 -11.32 8.58
C TYR A 265 -4.98 -11.43 7.34
N ASP A 266 -3.69 -11.73 7.49
CA ASP A 266 -2.68 -11.78 6.41
C ASP A 266 -2.64 -10.49 5.55
N GLY A 267 -2.62 -9.33 6.22
CA GLY A 267 -2.70 -8.02 5.56
C GLY A 267 -1.43 -7.56 4.81
N GLY A 268 -0.36 -8.35 4.87
CA GLY A 268 0.86 -8.12 4.08
C GLY A 268 1.66 -6.85 4.41
N VAL A 269 1.34 -6.12 5.49
CA VAL A 269 2.11 -4.94 5.94
C VAL A 269 2.59 -5.02 7.39
N HIS A 270 2.59 -6.21 8.00
CA HIS A 270 2.93 -6.42 9.41
C HIS A 270 4.36 -5.97 9.77
N VAL A 271 5.37 -6.24 8.94
CA VAL A 271 6.76 -5.80 9.18
C VAL A 271 6.85 -4.29 9.27
N TYR A 272 6.21 -3.59 8.32
CA TYR A 272 6.26 -2.13 8.28
C TYR A 272 5.46 -1.48 9.41
N ALA A 273 4.35 -2.08 9.84
CA ALA A 273 3.64 -1.62 11.04
C ALA A 273 4.49 -1.84 12.30
N PHE A 274 5.09 -3.04 12.44
CA PHE A 274 5.89 -3.39 13.61
C PHE A 274 7.18 -2.56 13.70
N TYR A 275 7.72 -2.13 12.55
CA TYR A 275 8.83 -1.19 12.49
C TYR A 275 8.55 0.08 13.33
N PHE A 276 7.38 0.69 13.17
CA PHE A 276 7.01 1.88 13.94
C PHE A 276 6.76 1.57 15.41
N VAL A 277 6.29 0.36 15.73
CA VAL A 277 6.16 -0.10 17.13
C VAL A 277 7.54 -0.12 17.78
N VAL A 278 8.56 -0.70 17.14
CA VAL A 278 9.94 -0.72 17.66
C VAL A 278 10.50 0.70 17.83
N LEU A 279 10.28 1.58 16.86
CA LEU A 279 10.71 2.98 16.97
C LEU A 279 10.00 3.71 18.11
N GLY A 280 8.68 3.53 18.25
CA GLY A 280 7.88 4.10 19.32
C GLY A 280 8.30 3.60 20.70
N LEU A 281 8.52 2.29 20.85
CA LEU A 281 9.04 1.68 22.07
C LEU A 281 10.40 2.25 22.44
N PHE A 282 11.32 2.39 21.48
CA PHE A 282 12.63 3.02 21.72
C PHE A 282 12.48 4.47 22.24
N LEU A 283 11.58 5.26 21.65
CA LEU A 283 11.36 6.64 22.06
C LEU A 283 10.72 6.75 23.44
N ALA A 284 9.79 5.86 23.77
CA ALA A 284 9.10 5.79 25.03
C ALA A 284 9.96 5.17 26.15
N ALA A 285 10.94 4.33 25.82
CA ALA A 285 11.81 3.64 26.78
C ALA A 285 12.53 4.58 27.78
N ASP A 286 12.87 5.81 27.37
CA ASP A 286 13.47 6.80 28.28
C ASP A 286 12.48 7.30 29.35
N ASP A 287 11.20 7.37 29.01
CA ASP A 287 10.16 7.95 29.86
C ASP A 287 9.38 6.86 30.61
N PHE A 288 9.32 5.61 30.12
CA PHE A 288 8.57 4.51 30.76
C PHE A 288 8.93 4.26 32.24
N PRO A 289 10.21 4.09 32.64
CA PRO A 289 10.54 3.90 34.05
C PRO A 289 10.14 5.11 34.90
N LYS A 290 10.22 6.31 34.34
CA LYS A 290 9.87 7.56 35.04
C LYS A 290 8.35 7.65 35.24
N LEU A 291 7.58 7.32 34.21
CA LEU A 291 6.12 7.27 34.26
C LEU A 291 5.64 6.16 35.21
N TYR A 292 6.27 4.99 35.20
CA TYR A 292 5.94 3.92 36.14
C TYR A 292 6.21 4.33 37.60
N ASN A 293 7.38 4.92 37.86
CA ASN A 293 7.72 5.43 39.19
C ASN A 293 6.71 6.50 39.65
N LEU A 294 6.33 7.42 38.76
CA LEU A 294 5.44 8.53 39.10
C LEU A 294 3.97 8.09 39.24
N LEU A 295 3.44 7.33 38.29
CA LEU A 295 2.01 7.04 38.16
C LEU A 295 1.59 5.73 38.85
N ILE A 296 2.50 4.76 38.96
CA ILE A 296 2.17 3.44 39.53
C ILE A 296 2.77 3.29 40.93
N LEU A 297 4.04 3.68 41.10
CA LEU A 297 4.69 3.63 42.42
C LEU A 297 4.51 4.91 43.24
N GLU A 298 3.90 5.95 42.66
CA GLU A 298 3.65 7.25 43.29
C GLU A 298 4.91 7.92 43.88
N ARG A 299 6.07 7.63 43.29
CA ARG A 299 7.37 8.18 43.71
C ARG A 299 7.65 9.49 42.99
N TYR A 300 8.02 10.51 43.78
CA TYR A 300 8.52 11.77 43.23
C TYR A 300 9.66 11.49 42.24
N THR A 301 9.45 11.89 40.98
CA THR A 301 10.35 11.57 39.87
C THR A 301 10.72 12.83 39.11
N VAL A 302 12.01 13.12 39.04
CA VAL A 302 12.54 14.26 38.28
C VAL A 302 13.15 13.75 36.96
N PRO A 303 12.61 14.14 35.80
CA PRO A 303 13.14 13.67 34.52
C PRO A 303 14.48 14.34 34.20
N PHE A 304 15.53 13.54 34.08
CA PHE A 304 16.83 13.99 33.56
C PHE A 304 16.84 13.96 32.03
N ARG A 305 17.24 15.07 31.38
CA ARG A 305 17.41 15.17 29.91
C ARG A 305 18.63 16.01 29.55
N VAL A 306 19.44 15.49 28.63
CA VAL A 306 20.58 16.22 28.04
C VAL A 306 20.15 16.84 26.72
N TYR A 307 20.40 18.14 26.57
CA TYR A 307 20.20 18.88 25.34
C TYR A 307 21.53 19.48 24.89
N PRO A 308 21.95 19.26 23.64
CA PRO A 308 23.06 20.01 23.08
C PRO A 308 22.76 21.50 23.11
N ASP A 309 23.78 22.31 23.40
CA ASP A 309 23.66 23.75 23.25
C ASP A 309 23.60 24.11 21.76
N LEU A 310 22.46 24.66 21.36
CA LEU A 310 22.15 25.12 20.01
C LEU A 310 21.69 26.59 20.07
N SER A 311 22.18 27.35 21.05
CA SER A 311 21.88 28.76 21.25
C SER A 311 22.48 29.67 20.18
N GLN A 312 23.62 29.25 19.60
CA GLN A 312 24.28 29.95 18.50
C GLN A 312 23.28 30.25 17.37
N PRO A 313 23.22 31.50 16.85
CA PRO A 313 22.19 31.91 15.90
C PRO A 313 22.05 30.99 14.69
N VAL A 314 23.16 30.60 14.07
CA VAL A 314 23.17 29.71 12.91
C VAL A 314 22.50 28.38 13.25
N LEU A 315 22.94 27.69 14.31
CA LEU A 315 22.37 26.40 14.73
C LEU A 315 20.90 26.50 15.14
N LYS A 316 20.51 27.59 15.82
CA LYS A 316 19.13 27.86 16.23
C LYS A 316 18.22 27.99 15.02
N TYR A 317 18.59 28.85 14.06
CA TYR A 317 17.79 29.11 12.86
C TYR A 317 17.81 27.93 11.90
N THR A 318 18.93 27.23 11.71
CA THR A 318 18.99 25.99 10.91
C THR A 318 18.05 24.93 11.47
N ARG A 319 18.05 24.68 12.79
CA ARG A 319 17.13 23.73 13.41
C ARG A 319 15.66 24.14 13.21
N MET A 320 15.34 25.42 13.37
CA MET A 320 13.98 25.93 13.17
C MET A 320 13.55 25.79 11.71
N GLY A 321 14.42 26.16 10.77
CA GLY A 321 14.20 26.02 9.33
C GLY A 321 13.97 24.58 8.91
N LEU A 322 14.86 23.65 9.31
CA LEU A 322 14.69 22.21 9.00
C LEU A 322 13.40 21.64 9.58
N LYS A 323 13.02 22.05 10.79
CA LYS A 323 11.76 21.62 11.40
C LYS A 323 10.55 22.18 10.65
N ALA A 324 10.56 23.46 10.32
CA ALA A 324 9.49 24.11 9.57
C ALA A 324 9.35 23.51 8.17
N LEU A 325 10.47 23.32 7.46
CA LEU A 325 10.53 22.69 6.15
C LEU A 325 9.94 21.27 6.19
N THR A 326 10.37 20.45 7.17
CA THR A 326 9.82 19.10 7.36
C THR A 326 8.31 19.14 7.57
N PHE A 327 7.83 20.03 8.43
CA PHE A 327 6.41 20.17 8.72
C PHE A 327 5.64 20.62 7.48
N ILE A 328 6.11 21.63 6.76
CA ILE A 328 5.48 22.14 5.54
C ILE A 328 5.40 21.04 4.47
N ILE A 329 6.48 20.29 4.24
CA ILE A 329 6.50 19.22 3.21
C ILE A 329 5.57 18.08 3.61
N PHE A 330 5.81 17.46 4.79
CA PHE A 330 5.15 16.20 5.14
C PHE A 330 3.77 16.38 5.78
N PHE A 331 3.44 17.56 6.27
CA PHE A 331 2.08 17.87 6.72
C PHE A 331 1.35 18.73 5.69
N GLY A 332 1.90 19.89 5.30
CA GLY A 332 1.23 20.84 4.39
C GLY A 332 1.07 20.32 2.95
N VAL A 333 2.18 20.16 2.23
CA VAL A 333 2.18 19.72 0.82
C VAL A 333 1.58 18.32 0.69
N MET A 334 1.89 17.43 1.64
CA MET A 334 1.28 16.10 1.66
C MET A 334 -0.24 16.13 1.84
N THR A 335 -0.78 16.96 2.74
CA THR A 335 -2.24 17.15 2.85
C THR A 335 -2.83 17.60 1.52
N TYR A 336 -2.24 18.61 0.88
CA TYR A 336 -2.71 19.10 -0.41
C TYR A 336 -2.75 18.00 -1.47
N THR A 337 -1.63 17.29 -1.66
CA THR A 337 -1.53 16.21 -2.65
C THR A 337 -2.46 15.03 -2.36
N GLU A 338 -2.71 14.70 -1.09
CA GLU A 338 -3.66 13.65 -0.70
C GLU A 338 -5.12 14.05 -0.92
N VAL A 339 -5.49 15.31 -0.71
CA VAL A 339 -6.82 15.83 -1.07
C VAL A 339 -7.05 15.70 -2.57
N ILE A 340 -6.04 16.06 -3.38
CA ILE A 340 -6.11 15.93 -4.84
C ILE A 340 -6.24 14.46 -5.25
N ASN A 341 -5.40 13.58 -4.70
CA ASN A 341 -5.45 12.13 -4.93
C ASN A 341 -6.83 11.55 -4.59
N PHE A 342 -7.35 11.85 -3.40
CA PHE A 342 -8.66 11.36 -2.96
C PHE A 342 -9.80 11.82 -3.86
N LYS A 343 -9.78 13.07 -4.32
CA LYS A 343 -10.85 13.63 -5.15
C LYS A 343 -10.78 13.18 -6.60
N TYR A 344 -9.59 13.00 -7.16
CA TYR A 344 -9.41 13.00 -8.62
C TYR A 344 -8.55 11.86 -9.16
N ASP A 345 -7.66 11.25 -8.36
CA ASP A 345 -6.81 10.16 -8.84
C ASP A 345 -6.61 9.02 -7.81
N PRO A 346 -7.69 8.43 -7.25
CA PRO A 346 -7.57 7.51 -6.12
C PRO A 346 -6.89 6.19 -6.50
N TYR A 347 -5.72 5.90 -5.92
CA TYR A 347 -4.84 4.81 -6.37
C TYR A 347 -5.39 3.36 -6.31
N LYS A 348 -6.53 3.08 -5.66
CA LYS A 348 -7.13 1.73 -5.60
C LYS A 348 -8.28 1.51 -6.57
N GLN A 349 -8.93 2.58 -7.00
CA GLN A 349 -10.07 2.52 -7.92
C GLN A 349 -9.65 3.19 -9.23
N PRO A 350 -10.07 2.68 -10.40
CA PRO A 350 -9.88 3.38 -11.66
C PRO A 350 -10.31 4.86 -11.58
N SER A 351 -9.49 5.78 -12.10
CA SER A 351 -9.81 7.21 -12.06
C SER A 351 -10.68 7.66 -13.21
N THR A 352 -10.65 6.94 -14.33
CA THR A 352 -11.45 7.29 -15.50
C THR A 352 -12.91 6.97 -15.24
N ALA A 353 -13.78 7.95 -15.47
CA ALA A 353 -15.21 7.79 -15.34
C ALA A 353 -15.75 6.78 -16.38
N GLY A 354 -16.59 5.85 -15.94
CA GLY A 354 -17.28 4.92 -16.83
C GLY A 354 -18.42 5.62 -17.56
N LEU A 355 -18.82 5.11 -18.73
CA LEU A 355 -19.99 5.60 -19.48
C LEU A 355 -21.24 5.70 -18.60
N LYS A 356 -21.75 6.93 -18.38
CA LYS A 356 -22.89 7.24 -17.50
C LYS A 356 -24.12 6.39 -17.83
N ALA A 357 -24.42 6.24 -19.11
CA ALA A 357 -25.57 5.47 -19.58
C ALA A 357 -25.48 3.98 -19.21
N LEU A 358 -24.28 3.42 -18.98
CA LEU A 358 -24.13 1.99 -18.69
C LEU A 358 -24.08 1.67 -17.19
N ARG A 359 -23.87 2.65 -16.30
CA ARG A 359 -23.62 2.38 -14.87
C ARG A 359 -24.79 1.69 -14.17
N GLY A 360 -24.50 0.67 -13.35
CA GLY A 360 -25.49 -0.02 -12.52
C GLY A 360 -25.42 -1.54 -12.59
N ASN A 361 -26.38 -2.19 -11.94
CA ASN A 361 -26.55 -3.65 -11.91
C ASN A 361 -27.52 -4.11 -12.99
N TYR A 362 -27.20 -5.23 -13.63
CA TYR A 362 -27.98 -5.79 -14.73
C TYR A 362 -28.25 -7.28 -14.54
N ARG A 363 -29.48 -7.68 -14.88
CA ARG A 363 -29.83 -9.08 -15.12
C ARG A 363 -29.46 -9.43 -16.55
N VAL A 364 -28.84 -10.59 -16.73
CA VAL A 364 -28.59 -11.14 -18.06
C VAL A 364 -29.84 -11.90 -18.49
N THR A 365 -30.65 -11.31 -19.36
CA THR A 365 -31.93 -11.89 -19.81
C THR A 365 -31.78 -12.74 -21.06
N GLU A 366 -30.84 -12.42 -21.93
CA GLU A 366 -30.48 -13.22 -23.10
C GLU A 366 -28.95 -13.37 -23.18
N PHE A 367 -28.48 -14.56 -23.53
CA PHE A 367 -27.05 -14.85 -23.69
C PHE A 367 -26.87 -15.86 -24.83
N LYS A 368 -26.14 -15.46 -25.87
CA LYS A 368 -25.80 -16.31 -27.00
C LYS A 368 -24.30 -16.32 -27.23
N ILE A 369 -23.77 -17.50 -27.58
CA ILE A 369 -22.42 -17.68 -28.09
C ILE A 369 -22.51 -18.35 -29.45
N ASN A 370 -21.82 -17.80 -30.46
CA ASN A 370 -21.86 -18.32 -31.84
C ASN A 370 -23.30 -18.48 -32.36
N GLY A 371 -24.16 -17.53 -32.01
CA GLY A 371 -25.59 -17.52 -32.34
C GLY A 371 -26.47 -18.49 -31.54
N GLN A 372 -25.86 -19.41 -30.77
CA GLN A 372 -26.59 -20.40 -29.97
C GLN A 372 -27.03 -19.82 -28.63
N ASN A 373 -28.32 -19.91 -28.32
CA ASN A 373 -28.87 -19.47 -27.04
C ASN A 373 -28.44 -20.40 -25.91
N ILE A 374 -27.80 -19.84 -24.89
CA ILE A 374 -27.44 -20.56 -23.67
C ILE A 374 -28.40 -20.09 -22.58
N PRO A 375 -29.42 -20.88 -22.19
CA PRO A 375 -30.42 -20.47 -21.21
C PRO A 375 -29.81 -20.25 -19.82
N TYR A 376 -30.56 -19.61 -18.92
CA TYR A 376 -30.11 -19.42 -17.55
C TYR A 376 -29.85 -20.75 -16.85
N ASN A 377 -28.60 -20.93 -16.41
CA ASN A 377 -28.18 -22.05 -15.59
C ASN A 377 -27.13 -21.53 -14.58
N PRO A 378 -27.39 -21.58 -13.27
CA PRO A 378 -26.45 -21.08 -12.26
C PRO A 378 -25.16 -21.89 -12.18
N LEU A 379 -25.11 -23.08 -12.78
CA LEU A 379 -23.93 -23.93 -12.83
C LEU A 379 -23.10 -23.75 -14.11
N ASP A 380 -23.54 -22.92 -15.04
CA ASP A 380 -22.85 -22.72 -16.31
C ASP A 380 -21.57 -21.88 -16.13
N SER A 381 -20.47 -22.38 -16.71
CA SER A 381 -19.13 -21.82 -16.56
C SER A 381 -18.80 -20.70 -17.56
N VAL A 382 -19.65 -20.48 -18.56
CA VAL A 382 -19.49 -19.50 -19.64
C VAL A 382 -20.56 -18.41 -19.57
N ARG A 383 -21.82 -18.79 -19.30
CA ARG A 383 -22.94 -17.85 -19.24
C ARG A 383 -22.78 -16.84 -18.11
N TRP A 384 -22.90 -15.57 -18.47
CA TRP A 384 -22.98 -14.50 -17.49
C TRP A 384 -24.30 -14.59 -16.72
N GLN A 385 -24.21 -14.65 -15.40
CA GLN A 385 -25.38 -14.70 -14.51
C GLN A 385 -25.94 -13.31 -14.24
N GLU A 386 -25.04 -12.36 -14.04
CA GLU A 386 -25.31 -10.94 -13.83
C GLU A 386 -24.11 -10.14 -14.32
N ALA A 387 -24.36 -8.86 -14.60
CA ALA A 387 -23.32 -7.91 -15.01
C ALA A 387 -23.47 -6.61 -14.22
N THR A 388 -22.39 -5.88 -14.06
CA THR A 388 -22.35 -4.62 -13.31
C THR A 388 -21.32 -3.70 -13.91
N PHE A 389 -21.77 -2.51 -14.33
CA PHE A 389 -20.89 -1.42 -14.73
C PHE A 389 -20.71 -0.49 -13.53
N GLU A 390 -19.46 -0.29 -13.11
CA GLU A 390 -19.11 0.60 -12.01
C GLU A 390 -19.22 2.08 -12.43
N ASN A 391 -19.04 3.00 -11.48
CA ASN A 391 -18.95 4.43 -11.78
C ASN A 391 -17.71 4.80 -12.61
N TRP A 392 -16.73 3.91 -12.64
CA TRP A 392 -15.48 4.01 -13.38
C TRP A 392 -15.39 2.93 -14.46
N THR A 393 -14.30 2.89 -15.21
CA THR A 393 -14.06 2.00 -16.37
C THR A 393 -13.84 0.53 -15.97
N THR A 394 -14.79 -0.07 -15.26
CA THR A 394 -14.79 -1.50 -14.92
C THR A 394 -16.17 -2.12 -15.14
N LEU A 395 -16.20 -3.18 -15.94
CA LEU A 395 -17.32 -4.10 -16.07
C LEU A 395 -17.02 -5.34 -15.25
N THR A 396 -17.93 -5.74 -14.37
CA THR A 396 -17.87 -7.03 -13.69
C THR A 396 -19.03 -7.92 -14.10
N PHE A 397 -18.81 -9.22 -14.10
CA PHE A 397 -19.85 -10.21 -14.35
C PHE A 397 -19.54 -11.52 -13.63
N ARG A 398 -20.58 -12.28 -13.28
CA ARG A 398 -20.44 -13.56 -12.58
C ARG A 398 -20.63 -14.74 -13.54
N VAL A 399 -19.73 -15.71 -13.45
CA VAL A 399 -19.81 -17.03 -14.13
C VAL A 399 -19.56 -18.13 -13.11
N ASN A 400 -20.05 -19.35 -13.32
CA ASN A 400 -19.71 -20.47 -12.43
C ASN A 400 -18.32 -21.07 -12.78
N ARG A 401 -17.28 -20.24 -12.68
CA ARG A 401 -15.90 -20.64 -12.92
C ARG A 401 -14.96 -19.93 -11.94
N PRO A 402 -14.23 -20.65 -11.09
CA PRO A 402 -13.34 -20.04 -10.11
C PRO A 402 -12.22 -19.25 -10.80
N VAL A 403 -11.95 -18.05 -10.29
CA VAL A 403 -10.77 -17.25 -10.65
C VAL A 403 -9.62 -17.51 -9.68
N LEU A 404 -8.40 -17.36 -10.17
CA LEU A 404 -7.23 -17.36 -9.30
C LEU A 404 -7.20 -16.08 -8.48
N ILE A 405 -6.98 -16.23 -7.18
CA ILE A 405 -6.93 -15.12 -6.23
C ILE A 405 -5.72 -14.25 -6.56
N ASP A 406 -5.93 -12.94 -6.69
CA ASP A 406 -4.86 -11.96 -6.68
C ASP A 406 -4.49 -11.65 -5.21
N PRO A 407 -3.29 -12.05 -4.72
CA PRO A 407 -2.85 -11.80 -3.36
C PRO A 407 -2.37 -10.37 -3.13
N SER A 408 -2.41 -9.51 -4.17
CA SER A 408 -2.01 -8.12 -4.06
C SER A 408 -2.98 -7.30 -3.20
N ASN A 409 -2.58 -6.06 -2.90
CA ASN A 409 -3.42 -5.08 -2.19
C ASN A 409 -4.33 -4.26 -3.12
N GLY A 410 -4.43 -4.64 -4.40
CA GLY A 410 -5.32 -3.99 -5.37
C GLY A 410 -4.87 -2.62 -5.87
N GLY A 411 -3.59 -2.26 -5.65
CA GLY A 411 -3.02 -0.97 -6.01
C GLY A 411 -1.94 -0.51 -5.02
N GLY A 412 -1.53 0.75 -5.11
CA GLY A 412 -0.58 1.34 -4.15
C GLY A 412 0.13 2.60 -4.63
N SER A 413 0.08 2.88 -5.93
CA SER A 413 0.69 4.04 -6.59
C SER A 413 -0.23 4.51 -7.72
N PRO A 414 -0.05 5.71 -8.29
CA PRO A 414 -0.58 6.01 -9.60
C PRO A 414 -0.22 4.90 -10.54
N MET A 415 -1.19 4.49 -11.33
CA MET A 415 -1.03 3.51 -12.38
C MET A 415 -2.20 3.63 -13.33
N ARG A 416 -2.02 3.06 -14.52
CA ARG A 416 -3.09 2.89 -15.48
C ARG A 416 -4.24 2.12 -14.84
N ASP A 417 -5.47 2.44 -15.20
CA ASP A 417 -6.69 1.92 -14.59
C ASP A 417 -6.79 0.38 -14.66
N ILE A 418 -6.27 -0.23 -15.73
CA ILE A 418 -6.14 -1.69 -15.88
C ILE A 418 -5.29 -2.35 -14.78
N GLN A 419 -4.41 -1.60 -14.12
CA GLN A 419 -3.54 -2.11 -13.04
C GLN A 419 -4.13 -1.88 -11.65
N ARG A 420 -5.22 -1.10 -11.52
CA ARG A 420 -5.91 -0.90 -10.24
C ARG A 420 -6.89 -2.04 -10.02
N THR A 421 -6.47 -3.03 -9.25
CA THR A 421 -7.14 -4.34 -9.16
C THR A 421 -7.93 -4.55 -7.88
N PHE A 422 -8.30 -3.49 -7.15
CA PHE A 422 -9.01 -3.62 -5.87
C PHE A 422 -10.30 -4.45 -5.97
N GLU A 423 -11.02 -4.43 -7.10
CA GLU A 423 -12.25 -5.20 -7.29
C GLU A 423 -12.01 -6.72 -7.38
N ILE A 424 -10.77 -7.16 -7.64
CA ILE A 424 -10.40 -8.58 -7.75
C ILE A 424 -9.39 -9.03 -6.68
N SER A 425 -8.74 -8.10 -5.99
CA SER A 425 -7.73 -8.42 -4.98
C SER A 425 -8.40 -9.07 -3.76
N GLY A 426 -7.96 -10.28 -3.41
CA GLY A 426 -8.57 -11.09 -2.37
C GLY A 426 -9.99 -11.57 -2.67
N VAL A 427 -10.38 -11.66 -3.96
CA VAL A 427 -11.68 -12.17 -4.42
C VAL A 427 -11.47 -13.45 -5.21
N ALA A 428 -12.17 -14.51 -4.80
CA ALA A 428 -12.21 -15.82 -5.43
C ALA A 428 -13.55 -16.02 -6.18
N GLY A 429 -13.95 -17.28 -6.36
CA GLY A 429 -15.23 -17.63 -6.95
C GLY A 429 -15.37 -17.17 -8.40
N GLY A 430 -16.60 -16.82 -8.77
CA GLY A 430 -17.01 -16.58 -10.15
C GLY A 430 -16.94 -15.14 -10.66
N GLN A 431 -16.55 -14.19 -9.81
CA GLN A 431 -16.60 -12.77 -10.14
C GLN A 431 -15.43 -12.37 -11.05
N ARG A 432 -15.74 -12.00 -12.28
CA ARG A 432 -14.75 -11.48 -13.26
C ARG A 432 -14.82 -9.96 -13.29
N ALA A 433 -13.68 -9.30 -13.51
CA ALA A 433 -13.60 -7.86 -13.70
C ALA A 433 -12.74 -7.53 -14.92
N PHE A 434 -13.28 -6.71 -15.81
CA PHE A 434 -12.62 -6.22 -17.01
C PHE A 434 -12.58 -4.70 -16.95
N HIS A 435 -11.41 -4.13 -17.22
CA HIS A 435 -11.31 -2.71 -17.54
C HIS A 435 -11.78 -2.52 -18.98
N TYR A 436 -12.48 -1.43 -19.28
CA TYR A 436 -12.90 -1.13 -20.65
C TYR A 436 -12.44 0.25 -21.08
N TYR A 437 -11.96 0.35 -22.31
CA TYR A 437 -11.84 1.60 -23.04
C TYR A 437 -13.12 1.80 -23.85
N ALA A 438 -13.77 2.94 -23.69
CA ALA A 438 -15.04 3.24 -24.34
C ALA A 438 -14.83 4.14 -25.55
N ASP A 439 -15.10 3.62 -26.73
CA ASP A 439 -15.36 4.44 -27.91
C ASP A 439 -16.84 4.82 -27.89
N SER A 440 -17.13 6.04 -27.43
CA SER A 440 -18.51 6.51 -27.33
C SER A 440 -19.11 6.99 -28.66
N ILE A 441 -18.29 7.10 -29.71
CA ILE A 441 -18.72 7.54 -31.05
C ILE A 441 -19.22 6.31 -31.80
N ASP A 442 -18.40 5.27 -31.89
CA ASP A 442 -18.73 4.02 -32.59
C ASP A 442 -19.50 3.03 -31.70
N HIS A 443 -19.70 3.38 -30.43
CA HIS A 443 -20.41 2.57 -29.44
C HIS A 443 -19.73 1.21 -29.19
N ILE A 444 -18.42 1.21 -29.03
CA ILE A 444 -17.60 0.00 -28.82
C ILE A 444 -16.89 0.05 -27.47
N LEU A 445 -16.92 -1.07 -26.75
CA LEU A 445 -16.15 -1.32 -25.54
C LEU A 445 -14.99 -2.26 -25.85
N TYR A 446 -13.76 -1.79 -25.66
CA TYR A 446 -12.56 -2.61 -25.73
C TYR A 446 -12.19 -3.06 -24.32
N LEU A 447 -12.46 -4.32 -23.99
CA LEU A 447 -12.32 -4.84 -22.64
C LEU A 447 -11.04 -5.63 -22.48
N GLN A 448 -10.43 -5.51 -21.30
CA GLN A 448 -9.23 -6.24 -20.92
C GLN A 448 -9.34 -6.75 -19.47
N ASP A 449 -9.06 -8.03 -19.28
CA ASP A 449 -9.20 -8.71 -17.99
C ASP A 449 -8.24 -8.10 -16.96
N LYS A 450 -8.78 -7.67 -15.82
CA LYS A 450 -7.98 -7.09 -14.73
C LYS A 450 -7.16 -8.18 -14.02
N ASN A 451 -7.58 -9.44 -14.04
CA ASN A 451 -6.92 -10.55 -13.34
C ASN A 451 -5.82 -11.19 -14.21
N VAL A 452 -4.57 -10.78 -14.00
CA VAL A 452 -3.40 -11.37 -14.69
C VAL A 452 -3.10 -12.79 -14.21
N MET A 453 -3.45 -13.13 -12.97
CA MET A 453 -3.17 -14.45 -12.39
C MET A 453 -4.03 -15.53 -13.05
N ALA A 454 -5.27 -15.21 -13.43
CA ALA A 454 -6.15 -16.11 -14.18
C ALA A 454 -5.52 -16.65 -15.48
N LEU A 455 -4.50 -15.97 -16.03
CA LEU A 455 -3.80 -16.40 -17.24
C LEU A 455 -2.63 -17.36 -16.96
N ARG A 456 -2.11 -17.40 -15.73
CA ARG A 456 -1.05 -18.35 -15.33
C ARG A 456 -1.56 -19.78 -15.12
N GLY A 457 -2.86 -19.96 -14.91
CA GLY A 457 -3.51 -21.28 -14.86
C GLY A 457 -3.66 -21.96 -16.23
N ARG A 458 -3.45 -21.23 -17.33
CA ARG A 458 -3.42 -21.78 -18.70
C ARG A 458 -1.98 -22.10 -19.12
N GLY A 459 -1.43 -23.21 -18.61
CA GLY A 459 -0.25 -23.87 -19.18
C GLY A 459 1.11 -23.23 -18.88
N LYS A 460 2.07 -24.09 -18.51
CA LYS A 460 3.49 -23.76 -18.33
C LYS A 460 4.07 -23.15 -19.62
N GLY A 461 4.60 -21.92 -19.54
CA GLY A 461 5.50 -21.42 -20.59
C GLY A 461 5.61 -19.92 -20.83
N ALA A 462 5.15 -19.03 -19.95
CA ALA A 462 5.06 -17.60 -20.29
C ALA A 462 5.84 -16.65 -19.37
N ASP A 463 7.02 -17.05 -18.89
CA ASP A 463 7.90 -16.12 -18.16
C ASP A 463 9.34 -16.23 -18.66
N LYS A 464 9.52 -15.99 -19.96
CA LYS A 464 10.78 -15.65 -20.64
C LYS A 464 10.51 -15.23 -22.08
N THR A 465 10.01 -14.02 -22.27
CA THR A 465 10.02 -13.38 -23.59
C THR A 465 10.71 -12.02 -23.51
N THR A 466 12.04 -12.08 -23.59
CA THR A 466 12.92 -11.03 -24.13
C THR A 466 12.84 -10.97 -25.66
N GLY A 467 11.63 -11.07 -26.24
CA GLY A 467 11.39 -10.99 -27.67
C GLY A 467 10.97 -9.57 -28.08
N LYS A 468 11.38 -9.12 -29.26
CA LYS A 468 10.94 -7.83 -29.86
C LYS A 468 9.41 -7.72 -29.80
N GLN A 469 8.95 -6.63 -29.21
CA GLN A 469 7.53 -6.28 -29.06
C GLN A 469 6.94 -6.00 -30.45
N GLU A 470 6.05 -6.87 -30.93
CA GLU A 470 5.09 -6.44 -31.95
C GLU A 470 4.11 -5.46 -31.30
N VAL A 471 3.82 -4.36 -32.00
CA VAL A 471 2.80 -3.41 -31.58
C VAL A 471 1.46 -4.12 -31.71
N ASP A 472 0.85 -4.41 -30.57
CA ASP A 472 -0.44 -5.08 -30.49
C ASP A 472 -1.56 -4.09 -30.85
N ASN A 473 -1.90 -4.03 -32.14
CA ASN A 473 -2.88 -3.11 -32.73
C ASN A 473 -4.34 -3.59 -32.58
N TRP A 474 -4.67 -4.27 -31.48
CA TRP A 474 -6.04 -4.77 -31.24
C TRP A 474 -7.09 -3.65 -31.05
N ILE A 475 -6.65 -2.43 -30.74
CA ILE A 475 -7.44 -1.19 -30.81
C ILE A 475 -6.83 -0.36 -31.94
N SER A 476 -7.65 0.03 -32.92
CA SER A 476 -7.20 0.82 -34.08
C SER A 476 -6.79 2.24 -33.66
N LYS A 477 -6.04 2.94 -34.53
CA LYS A 477 -5.63 4.32 -34.25
C LYS A 477 -6.82 5.26 -34.21
N GLU A 478 -7.82 4.99 -35.04
CA GLU A 478 -9.08 5.70 -35.13
C GLU A 478 -9.87 5.55 -33.82
N ALA A 479 -10.01 4.31 -33.33
CA ALA A 479 -10.66 4.04 -32.04
C ALA A 479 -9.91 4.70 -30.87
N TRP A 480 -8.57 4.70 -30.88
CA TRP A 480 -7.80 5.44 -29.87
C TRP A 480 -8.04 6.95 -29.89
N ALA A 481 -8.33 7.53 -31.07
CA ALA A 481 -8.67 8.95 -31.17
C ALA A 481 -10.05 9.24 -30.58
N HIS A 482 -11.02 8.33 -30.72
CA HIS A 482 -12.35 8.45 -30.10
C HIS A 482 -12.31 8.21 -28.59
N ILE A 483 -11.58 7.18 -28.14
CA ILE A 483 -11.38 6.87 -26.72
C ILE A 483 -10.70 8.07 -26.05
N GLY A 484 -9.59 8.54 -26.59
CA GLY A 484 -8.77 9.61 -26.01
C GLY A 484 -7.66 9.11 -25.09
N ASN A 485 -6.95 10.05 -24.47
CA ASN A 485 -5.76 9.77 -23.68
C ASN A 485 -6.09 9.60 -22.18
N GLU A 486 -6.06 8.37 -21.67
CA GLU A 486 -6.30 8.05 -20.25
C GLU A 486 -5.46 8.89 -19.28
N LYS A 487 -4.23 9.28 -19.67
CA LYS A 487 -3.38 10.17 -18.87
C LYS A 487 -4.10 11.48 -18.50
N GLU A 488 -4.94 11.99 -19.39
CA GLU A 488 -5.60 13.30 -19.32
C GLU A 488 -7.09 13.19 -18.95
N MET A 489 -7.64 11.98 -18.81
CA MET A 489 -9.04 11.72 -18.44
C MET A 489 -9.37 11.94 -16.95
N ILE A 490 -8.49 12.66 -16.24
CA ILE A 490 -8.68 13.06 -14.85
C ILE A 490 -8.67 14.59 -14.75
N ASP A 491 -9.16 15.12 -13.65
CA ASP A 491 -9.17 16.57 -13.40
C ASP A 491 -7.74 17.15 -13.48
N LYS A 492 -7.60 18.33 -14.09
CA LYS A 492 -6.28 18.98 -14.33
C LYS A 492 -5.52 19.24 -13.04
N TRP A 493 -6.22 19.43 -11.92
CA TRP A 493 -5.61 19.57 -10.61
C TRP A 493 -4.80 18.33 -10.17
N ALA A 494 -5.11 17.15 -10.72
CA ALA A 494 -4.42 15.90 -10.43
C ALA A 494 -3.33 15.53 -11.45
N TRP A 495 -3.10 16.37 -12.46
CA TRP A 495 -1.98 16.18 -13.38
C TRP A 495 -0.66 16.34 -12.63
N SER A 496 0.13 15.27 -12.60
CA SER A 496 1.40 15.22 -11.86
C SER A 496 2.53 14.74 -12.75
N THR A 497 3.75 15.15 -12.42
CA THR A 497 4.95 14.69 -13.15
C THR A 497 5.15 13.19 -12.99
N ARG A 498 4.72 12.61 -11.86
CA ARG A 498 4.73 11.17 -11.65
C ARG A 498 3.82 10.44 -12.62
N ARG A 499 2.59 10.93 -12.83
CA ARG A 499 1.67 10.38 -13.82
C ARG A 499 2.24 10.50 -15.24
N ASP A 500 2.89 11.61 -15.58
CA ASP A 500 3.56 11.74 -16.88
C ASP A 500 4.64 10.67 -17.08
N ARG A 501 5.46 10.40 -16.05
CA ARG A 501 6.46 9.31 -16.08
C ARG A 501 5.80 7.94 -16.22
N GLU A 502 4.77 7.65 -15.44
CA GLU A 502 3.99 6.40 -15.46
C GLU A 502 3.44 6.08 -16.86
N PHE A 503 2.89 7.10 -17.54
CA PHE A 503 2.31 6.92 -18.87
C PHE A 503 3.37 6.92 -19.99
N ALA A 504 4.54 7.53 -19.77
CA ALA A 504 5.69 7.46 -20.67
C ALA A 504 6.42 6.10 -20.59
N GLU A 505 6.33 5.41 -19.46
CA GLU A 505 6.86 4.05 -19.32
C GLU A 505 6.11 3.06 -20.22
N LYS A 506 6.86 2.13 -20.80
CA LYS A 506 6.28 1.08 -21.65
C LYS A 506 5.31 0.24 -20.81
N PRO A 507 4.07 -0.01 -21.30
CA PRO A 507 3.12 -0.85 -20.59
C PRO A 507 3.74 -2.22 -20.26
N ARG A 508 3.51 -2.69 -19.02
CA ARG A 508 3.88 -4.06 -18.63
C ARG A 508 3.12 -5.03 -19.55
N VAL A 509 3.86 -5.77 -20.39
CA VAL A 509 3.27 -6.73 -21.33
C VAL A 509 2.79 -7.96 -20.55
N ALA A 510 1.53 -7.91 -20.13
CA ALA A 510 0.81 -9.09 -19.66
C ALA A 510 -0.13 -9.52 -20.78
N ARG A 511 -0.01 -10.78 -21.23
CA ARG A 511 -1.08 -11.40 -22.04
C ARG A 511 -2.32 -11.40 -21.18
N ARG A 512 -3.33 -10.62 -21.54
CA ARG A 512 -4.62 -10.52 -20.85
C ARG A 512 -5.73 -10.96 -21.80
N ASN A 513 -6.77 -11.59 -21.27
CA ASN A 513 -7.97 -11.88 -22.04
C ASN A 513 -8.62 -10.56 -22.46
N ARG A 514 -9.16 -10.51 -23.67
CA ARG A 514 -9.75 -9.30 -24.26
C ARG A 514 -11.12 -9.59 -24.83
N MET A 515 -11.98 -8.58 -24.86
CA MET A 515 -13.25 -8.64 -25.58
C MET A 515 -13.43 -7.34 -26.35
N VAL A 516 -14.16 -7.39 -27.45
CA VAL A 516 -14.56 -6.21 -28.20
C VAL A 516 -16.07 -6.29 -28.37
N LEU A 517 -16.79 -5.43 -27.64
CA LEU A 517 -18.25 -5.47 -27.55
C LEU A 517 -18.83 -4.15 -28.03
N ASN A 518 -19.62 -4.18 -29.09
CA ASN A 518 -20.55 -3.11 -29.40
C ASN A 518 -21.61 -3.03 -28.29
N TYR A 519 -22.01 -1.82 -27.93
CA TYR A 519 -23.12 -1.61 -27.00
C TYR A 519 -24.23 -0.81 -27.69
N ASN A 520 -25.48 -1.20 -27.45
CA ASN A 520 -26.64 -0.44 -27.91
C ASN A 520 -27.60 -0.23 -26.73
N THR A 521 -27.95 1.02 -26.48
CA THR A 521 -28.90 1.42 -25.43
C THR A 521 -29.46 2.81 -25.72
N GLN A 522 -30.69 3.07 -25.28
CA GLN A 522 -31.32 4.40 -25.36
C GLN A 522 -31.13 5.21 -24.07
N ASP A 523 -31.42 4.59 -22.93
CA ASP A 523 -31.48 5.22 -21.61
C ASP A 523 -30.64 4.47 -20.55
N GLY A 524 -30.02 3.35 -20.92
CA GLY A 524 -29.29 2.48 -20.01
C GLY A 524 -30.15 1.46 -19.27
N ASN A 525 -31.48 1.48 -19.40
CA ASN A 525 -32.36 0.51 -18.75
C ASN A 525 -32.26 -0.86 -19.42
N ARG A 526 -32.10 -0.88 -20.74
CA ARG A 526 -31.79 -2.07 -21.51
C ARG A 526 -30.54 -1.84 -22.34
N VAL A 527 -29.53 -2.69 -22.17
CA VAL A 527 -28.25 -2.62 -22.88
C VAL A 527 -28.05 -3.93 -23.63
N ILE A 528 -27.82 -3.84 -24.93
CA ILE A 528 -27.46 -5.00 -25.76
C ILE A 528 -25.96 -4.92 -26.00
N LEU A 529 -25.23 -5.97 -25.64
CA LEU A 529 -23.80 -6.12 -25.93
C LEU A 529 -23.61 -7.18 -27.02
N SER A 530 -22.86 -6.89 -28.06
CA SER A 530 -22.56 -7.87 -29.11
C SER A 530 -21.16 -7.70 -29.70
N GLY A 531 -20.49 -8.79 -30.04
CA GLY A 531 -19.14 -8.71 -30.61
C GLY A 531 -18.34 -9.99 -30.36
N LEU A 532 -17.09 -9.87 -29.95
CA LEU A 532 -16.18 -10.98 -29.70
C LEU A 532 -15.82 -11.08 -28.22
N ASN A 533 -15.92 -12.29 -27.66
CA ASN A 533 -15.54 -12.60 -26.28
C ASN A 533 -14.03 -12.94 -26.13
N GLU A 534 -13.62 -13.38 -24.94
CA GLU A 534 -12.21 -13.72 -24.66
C GLU A 534 -11.64 -14.94 -25.41
N SER A 535 -12.50 -15.71 -26.07
CA SER A 535 -12.14 -16.88 -26.88
C SER A 535 -12.22 -16.58 -28.38
N ASN A 536 -12.48 -15.33 -28.78
CA ASN A 536 -12.81 -14.92 -30.15
C ASN A 536 -14.10 -15.57 -30.71
N ASP A 537 -15.01 -16.01 -29.84
CA ASP A 537 -16.35 -16.43 -30.24
C ASP A 537 -17.28 -15.22 -30.33
N SER A 538 -18.28 -15.29 -31.23
CA SER A 538 -19.30 -14.23 -31.25
C SER A 538 -20.17 -14.34 -30.00
N ILE A 539 -20.43 -13.19 -29.36
CA ILE A 539 -21.23 -13.10 -28.15
C ILE A 539 -22.36 -12.09 -28.37
N TYR A 540 -23.54 -12.39 -27.82
CA TYR A 540 -24.68 -11.49 -27.75
C TYR A 540 -25.32 -11.59 -26.36
N VAL A 541 -25.43 -10.47 -25.66
CA VAL A 541 -25.93 -10.40 -24.29
C VAL A 541 -26.96 -9.28 -24.18
N VAL A 542 -28.13 -9.57 -23.62
CA VAL A 542 -29.12 -8.57 -23.25
C VAL A 542 -29.07 -8.36 -21.75
N LEU A 543 -28.90 -7.11 -21.35
CA LEU A 543 -28.75 -6.66 -19.98
C LEU A 543 -29.92 -5.74 -19.61
N ASP A 544 -30.74 -6.16 -18.65
CA ASP A 544 -31.84 -5.36 -18.12
C ASP A 544 -31.47 -4.81 -16.74
N ARG A 545 -31.45 -3.49 -16.62
CA ARG A 545 -31.06 -2.78 -15.40
C ARG A 545 -32.06 -3.08 -14.30
N TYR A 546 -31.56 -3.30 -13.10
CA TYR A 546 -32.41 -3.40 -11.92
C TYR A 546 -31.78 -2.66 -10.73
N GLN A 547 -32.65 -2.11 -9.90
CA GLN A 547 -32.24 -1.48 -8.65
C GLN A 547 -32.11 -2.57 -7.57
N ARG A 548 -30.87 -2.95 -7.26
CA ARG A 548 -30.58 -3.82 -6.11
C ARG A 548 -30.65 -2.99 -4.84
N ASN A 549 -31.52 -3.39 -3.91
CA ASN A 549 -31.59 -2.80 -2.58
C ASN A 549 -30.51 -3.41 -1.69
N TYR A 550 -29.38 -2.71 -1.56
CA TYR A 550 -28.34 -3.09 -0.61
C TYR A 550 -28.75 -2.70 0.81
N VAL A 551 -28.54 -3.61 1.76
CA VAL A 551 -28.75 -3.32 3.20
C VAL A 551 -27.73 -2.28 3.69
N LEU A 552 -26.53 -2.29 3.13
CA LEU A 552 -25.50 -1.31 3.44
C LEU A 552 -25.86 0.06 2.84
N PRO A 553 -25.81 1.14 3.64
CA PRO A 553 -26.02 2.49 3.12
C PRO A 553 -24.88 2.91 2.20
N LYS A 554 -25.15 3.83 1.28
CA LYS A 554 -24.10 4.43 0.44
C LYS A 554 -23.06 5.12 1.31
N SER A 555 -21.80 5.09 0.88
CA SER A 555 -20.73 5.80 1.58
C SER A 555 -20.99 7.31 1.66
N SER A 556 -20.77 7.90 2.84
CA SER A 556 -20.77 9.34 3.04
C SER A 556 -19.48 10.01 2.51
N LEU A 557 -18.43 9.24 2.23
CA LEU A 557 -17.15 9.70 1.70
C LEU A 557 -16.74 8.82 0.52
N ASN A 558 -16.74 9.37 -0.69
CA ASN A 558 -16.39 8.64 -1.90
C ASN A 558 -15.09 9.18 -2.48
N ALA A 559 -14.17 8.28 -2.80
CA ALA A 559 -12.95 8.62 -3.52
C ALA A 559 -13.25 8.72 -5.02
N GLY A 560 -12.54 9.61 -5.71
CA GLY A 560 -12.71 9.88 -7.13
C GLY A 560 -13.91 10.77 -7.45
N LYS A 561 -13.88 11.33 -8.66
CA LYS A 561 -14.92 12.19 -9.21
C LYS A 561 -15.38 11.58 -10.53
N TYR A 562 -16.56 10.99 -10.52
CA TYR A 562 -17.11 10.25 -11.66
C TYR A 562 -18.37 10.90 -12.24
N ASN A 563 -18.66 12.15 -11.85
CA ASN A 563 -19.91 12.85 -12.19
C ASN A 563 -20.05 13.24 -13.64
#